data_AF-U6CXZ8-F1
#
_entry.id   AF-U6CXZ8-F1
#
_cell.length_a   1.000
_cell.length_b   1.000
_cell.length_c   1.000
_cell.angle_alpha   90.00
_cell.angle_beta   90.00
_cell.angle_gamma   90.00
#
_symmetry.space_group_name_H-M   'P 1'
#
loop_
_entity.id
_entity.type
_entity.pdbx_description
1 polymer ?
#
loop_
_entity_poly.entity_id
_entity_poly.type
_entity_poly.pdbx_seq_one_letter_code
_entity_poly.pdbx_strand_id
1 'polypeptide(L)'
;LYVHEGGVEDLVRPLLAILDRPAKLLLLRDIRSVVAPTDLGRFDSMVMPVELEAFEALKSRAVRPPALRPARQDTPPKRHLITPVPD
;
A
#
# COMPACT_ATOMS: atom_id res chain seq x y z
N LEU A 1 -11.42 -20.04 12.21
CA LEU A 1 -10.17 -20.81 12.29
C LEU A 1 -10.03 -21.55 10.97
N TYR A 2 -8.88 -21.46 10.32
CA TYR A 2 -8.50 -22.19 9.10
C TYR A 2 -8.71 -23.73 9.17
N VAL A 3 -9.05 -24.23 10.36
CA VAL A 3 -9.12 -25.62 10.79
C VAL A 3 -10.48 -26.27 10.49
N HIS A 4 -11.32 -25.70 9.62
CA HIS A 4 -12.59 -26.31 9.23
C HIS A 4 -12.68 -26.44 7.71
N GLU A 5 -12.38 -27.65 7.23
CA GLU A 5 -12.72 -28.26 5.94
C GLU A 5 -12.25 -27.60 4.61
N GLY A 6 -12.05 -26.28 4.50
CA GLY A 6 -11.81 -25.65 3.18
C GLY A 6 -10.36 -25.33 2.81
N GLY A 7 -9.36 -25.76 3.59
CA GLY A 7 -7.94 -25.64 3.21
C GLY A 7 -7.48 -24.20 2.95
N VAL A 8 -6.27 -24.02 2.38
CA VAL A 8 -5.51 -22.73 2.31
C VAL A 8 -6.36 -21.58 1.76
N GLU A 9 -7.27 -21.92 0.86
CA GLU A 9 -8.23 -21.05 0.21
C GLU A 9 -9.12 -20.28 1.18
N ASP A 10 -9.60 -20.94 2.24
CA ASP A 10 -10.50 -20.33 3.23
C ASP A 10 -9.79 -19.31 4.11
N LEU A 11 -8.46 -19.35 4.15
CA LEU A 11 -7.65 -18.30 4.72
C LEU A 11 -7.35 -17.21 3.69
N VAL A 12 -6.88 -17.60 2.50
CA VAL A 12 -6.34 -16.66 1.51
C VAL A 12 -7.43 -15.76 0.92
N ARG A 13 -8.59 -16.29 0.53
CA ARG A 13 -9.63 -15.48 -0.14
C ARG A 13 -10.15 -14.33 0.75
N PRO A 14 -10.52 -14.56 2.02
CA PRO A 14 -10.92 -13.47 2.90
C PRO A 14 -9.77 -12.51 3.20
N LEU A 15 -8.53 -13.00 3.36
CA LEU A 15 -7.37 -12.15 3.56
C LEU A 15 -7.16 -11.20 2.38
N LEU A 16 -7.19 -11.67 1.13
CA LEU A 16 -7.02 -10.81 -0.04
C LEU A 16 -8.14 -9.77 -0.16
N ALA A 17 -9.38 -10.12 0.23
CA ALA A 17 -10.48 -9.16 0.29
C ALA A 17 -10.24 -8.06 1.34
N ILE A 18 -9.64 -8.40 2.49
CA ILE A 18 -9.28 -7.44 3.54
C ILE A 18 -8.05 -6.62 3.14
N LEU A 19 -7.07 -7.24 2.47
CA LEU A 19 -5.82 -6.62 2.01
C LEU A 19 -5.99 -5.93 0.65
N ASP A 20 -7.09 -5.22 0.45
CA ASP A 20 -7.51 -4.55 -0.79
C ASP A 20 -6.57 -3.43 -1.32
N ARG A 21 -5.44 -3.16 -0.66
CA ARG A 21 -4.49 -2.13 -1.05
C ARG A 21 -3.10 -2.72 -1.16
N PRO A 22 -2.29 -2.29 -2.14
CA PRO A 22 -0.95 -2.83 -2.35
C PRO A 22 -0.04 -2.63 -1.13
N ALA A 23 -0.23 -1.56 -0.36
CA ALA A 23 0.49 -1.34 0.89
C ALA A 23 0.11 -2.34 2.01
N LYS A 24 -1.13 -2.83 2.03
CA LYS A 24 -1.58 -3.82 3.03
C LYS A 24 -1.07 -5.22 2.71
N LEU A 25 -0.85 -5.52 1.44
CA LEU A 25 -0.30 -6.81 0.99
C LEU A 25 1.12 -7.09 1.50
N LEU A 26 1.85 -6.06 1.99
CA LEU A 26 3.13 -6.26 2.67
C LEU A 26 3.03 -7.16 3.92
N LEU A 27 1.84 -7.21 4.55
CA LEU A 27 1.57 -8.06 5.71
C LEU A 27 1.56 -9.56 5.38
N LEU A 28 1.49 -9.94 4.09
CA LEU A 28 1.57 -11.35 3.68
C LEU A 28 2.91 -11.99 4.06
N ARG A 29 3.98 -11.19 4.22
CA ARG A 29 5.28 -11.68 4.74
C ARG A 29 5.17 -12.17 6.18
N ASP A 30 4.48 -11.42 7.03
CA ASP A 30 4.31 -11.79 8.44
C ASP A 30 3.29 -12.94 8.57
N ILE A 31 2.23 -12.92 7.76
CA ILE A 31 1.23 -14.00 7.72
C ILE A 31 1.88 -15.32 7.29
N ARG A 32 2.76 -15.30 6.29
CA ARG A 32 3.50 -16.49 5.82
C ARG A 32 4.26 -17.19 6.97
N SER A 33 4.73 -16.44 7.98
CA SER A 33 5.44 -17.02 9.14
C SER A 33 4.56 -17.90 10.05
N VAL A 34 3.24 -17.73 10.00
CA VAL A 34 2.28 -18.48 10.82
C VAL A 34 1.48 -19.52 10.02
N VAL A 35 1.69 -19.59 8.71
CA VAL A 35 1.10 -20.64 7.85
C VAL A 35 1.82 -21.97 8.10
N ALA A 36 1.05 -23.06 8.20
CA ALA A 36 1.61 -24.39 8.40
C ALA A 36 2.55 -24.76 7.24
N PRO A 37 3.73 -25.39 7.50
CA PRO A 37 4.69 -25.72 6.44
C PRO A 37 4.12 -26.55 5.28
N THR A 38 3.14 -27.42 5.55
CA THR A 38 2.44 -28.23 4.55
C THR A 38 1.62 -27.41 3.56
N ASP A 39 1.19 -26.23 3.96
CA ASP A 39 0.29 -25.38 3.19
C ASP A 39 1.04 -24.23 2.51
N LEU A 40 2.32 -24.01 2.84
CA LEU A 40 3.13 -22.90 2.32
C LEU A 40 3.19 -22.90 0.78
N GLY A 41 3.42 -24.05 0.15
CA GLY A 41 3.49 -24.11 -1.32
C GLY A 41 2.18 -23.67 -1.99
N ARG A 42 1.03 -24.01 -1.39
CA ARG A 42 -0.29 -23.63 -1.89
C ARG A 42 -0.60 -22.16 -1.59
N PHE A 43 -0.27 -21.69 -0.39
CA PHE A 43 -0.35 -20.29 0.00
C PHE A 43 0.45 -19.40 -0.96
N ASP A 44 1.74 -19.71 -1.16
CA ASP A 44 2.64 -18.97 -2.03
C ASP A 44 2.13 -18.91 -3.48
N SER A 45 1.64 -20.04 -4.00
CA SER A 45 1.06 -20.08 -5.35
C SER A 45 -0.13 -19.14 -5.51
N MET A 46 -0.98 -18.99 -4.47
CA MET A 46 -2.14 -18.10 -4.51
C MET A 46 -1.79 -16.62 -4.30
N VAL A 47 -0.78 -16.32 -3.48
CA VAL A 47 -0.44 -14.93 -3.14
C VAL A 47 0.59 -14.30 -4.08
N MET A 48 1.47 -15.10 -4.70
CA MET A 48 2.54 -14.61 -5.60
C MET A 48 2.06 -13.65 -6.70
N PRO A 49 1.00 -13.95 -7.50
CA PRO A 49 0.56 -13.03 -8.55
C PRO A 49 0.10 -11.68 -7.97
N VAL A 50 -0.52 -11.70 -6.79
CA VAL A 50 -1.05 -10.52 -6.12
C VAL A 50 0.07 -9.69 -5.48
N GLU A 51 1.07 -10.34 -4.87
CA GLU A 51 2.27 -9.67 -4.34
C GLU A 51 3.07 -8.97 -5.45
N LEU A 52 3.19 -9.61 -6.62
CA LEU A 52 3.89 -9.02 -7.77
C LEU A 52 3.18 -7.78 -8.30
N GLU A 53 1.86 -7.85 -8.49
CA GLU A 53 1.05 -6.71 -8.91
C GLU A 53 1.15 -5.54 -7.91
N ALA A 54 1.05 -5.85 -6.62
CA ALA A 54 1.17 -4.86 -5.57
C ALA A 54 2.55 -4.19 -5.54
N PHE A 55 3.61 -4.97 -5.75
CA PHE A 55 4.97 -4.44 -5.82
C PHE A 55 5.13 -3.44 -6.97
N GLU A 56 4.64 -3.78 -8.17
CA GLU A 56 4.66 -2.88 -9.32
C GLU A 56 3.79 -1.62 -9.10
N ALA A 57 2.63 -1.76 -8.45
CA ALA A 57 1.78 -0.63 -8.08
C ALA A 57 2.46 0.32 -7.09
N LEU A 58 3.22 -0.21 -6.11
CA LEU A 58 3.99 0.61 -5.17
C LEU A 58 5.18 1.28 -5.84
N LYS A 59 5.92 0.54 -6.67
CA LYS A 59 7.08 1.04 -7.41
C LYS A 59 6.69 2.19 -8.36
N SER A 60 5.62 2.01 -9.14
CA SER A 60 5.12 3.06 -10.04
C SER A 60 4.68 4.32 -9.29
N ARG A 61 4.08 4.19 -8.10
CA ARG A 61 3.74 5.33 -7.24
C ARG A 61 4.97 6.01 -6.64
N ALA A 62 6.02 5.28 -6.33
CA ALA A 62 7.26 5.87 -5.83
C ALA A 62 8.00 6.70 -6.90
N VAL A 63 7.91 6.27 -8.17
CA VAL A 63 8.53 6.98 -9.31
C VAL A 63 7.74 8.25 -9.69
N ARG A 64 6.43 8.29 -9.43
CA ARG A 64 5.60 9.47 -9.65
C ARG A 64 5.60 10.31 -8.36
N PRO A 65 6.25 11.49 -8.31
CA PRO A 65 6.10 12.36 -7.16
C PRO A 65 4.61 12.58 -6.92
N PRO A 66 4.11 12.56 -5.66
CA PRO A 66 2.75 13.02 -5.39
C PRO A 66 2.65 14.38 -6.06
N ALA A 67 1.69 14.54 -6.97
CA ALA A 67 1.53 15.79 -7.70
C ALA A 67 1.53 16.90 -6.65
N LEU A 68 2.63 17.66 -6.60
CA LEU A 68 2.68 18.93 -5.90
C LEU A 68 1.49 19.65 -6.50
N ARG A 69 0.43 19.84 -5.69
CA ARG A 69 -0.78 20.48 -6.18
C ARG A 69 -0.30 21.73 -6.92
N PRO A 70 -0.62 21.91 -8.21
CA PRO A 70 -0.30 23.17 -8.85
C PRO A 70 -0.94 24.20 -7.96
N ALA A 71 -0.10 25.03 -7.32
CA ALA A 71 -0.60 26.14 -6.54
C ALA A 71 -1.48 26.90 -7.52
N ARG A 72 -2.80 26.87 -7.32
CA ARG A 72 -3.71 27.83 -7.94
C ARG A 72 -3.36 29.18 -7.33
N GLN A 73 -2.19 29.70 -7.67
CA GLN A 73 -1.75 31.05 -7.41
C GLN A 73 -1.93 31.81 -8.72
N ASP A 74 -3.19 31.98 -9.12
CA ASP A 74 -3.60 33.10 -10.00
C ASP A 74 -3.55 34.45 -9.25
N THR A 75 -2.82 34.52 -8.12
CA THR A 75 -2.50 35.78 -7.46
C THR A 75 -1.01 35.78 -7.11
N PRO A 76 -0.23 36.74 -7.64
CA PRO A 76 1.15 36.94 -7.20
C PRO A 76 1.14 37.23 -5.69
N PRO A 77 2.10 36.69 -4.91
CA PRO A 77 2.22 37.04 -3.50
C PRO A 77 2.44 38.56 -3.39
N LYS A 78 1.47 39.28 -2.82
CA LYS A 78 1.59 40.72 -2.57
C LYS A 78 2.76 40.94 -1.61
N ARG A 79 3.86 41.48 -2.13
CA ARG A 79 4.96 42.01 -1.32
C ARG A 79 4.39 43.13 -0.44
N HIS A 80 4.25 42.88 0.85
CA HIS A 80 3.98 43.94 1.81
C HIS A 80 5.33 44.56 2.14
N LEU A 81 5.54 45.79 1.69
CA LEU A 81 6.70 46.57 2.08
C LEU A 81 6.52 46.89 3.58
N ILE A 82 7.32 46.27 4.44
CA ILE A 82 7.38 46.66 5.85
C ILE A 82 8.14 47.99 5.87
N THR A 83 7.42 49.10 5.97
CA THR A 83 8.03 50.39 6.30
C THR A 83 8.52 50.31 7.75
N PRO A 84 9.81 50.58 8.04
CA PRO A 84 10.25 50.70 9.41
C PRO A 84 9.59 51.94 10.04
N VAL A 85 9.04 51.76 11.24
CA VAL A 85 8.57 52.85 12.09
C VAL A 85 9.81 53.48 12.73
N PRO A 86 10.07 54.80 12.57
CA PRO A 86 11.11 55.47 13.33
C PRO A 86 10.64 55.74 14.76
N ASP A 87 11.60 55.70 15.70
CA ASP A 87 11.52 55.70 17.18
C ASP A 87 10.28 56.35 17.85
#